data_AF-B5RHR6-F1
#
_entry.id   AF-B5RHR6-F1
#
_cell.length_a   1.000
_cell.length_b   1.000
_cell.length_c   1.000
_cell.angle_alpha   90.00
_cell.angle_beta   90.00
_cell.angle_gamma   90.00
#
_symmetry.space_group_name_H-M   'P 1'
#
loop_
_entity.id
_entity.type
_entity.pdbx_description
1 polymer ?
#
loop_
_entity_poly.entity_id
_entity_poly.type
_entity_poly.pdbx_seq_one_letter_code
_entity_poly.pdbx_strand_id
1 'polypeptide(L)' 'TMRVVIDVDEEHSGIVVQKMSERKAEMAELRPSGGNRVRLVFFAPTRGLIGYQSELLTDTRGTAIMNRLFHDYQP' A
#
# COMPACT_ATOMS: atom_id res chain seq x y z
N THR A 1 8.95 5.91 -9.98
CA THR A 1 8.22 5.39 -8.82
C THR A 1 6.89 6.10 -8.63
N MET A 2 5.96 5.42 -8.00
CA MET A 2 4.65 5.91 -7.59
C MET A 2 4.65 6.07 -6.06
N ARG A 3 4.09 7.17 -5.56
CA ARG A 3 3.70 7.28 -4.15
C ARG A 3 2.36 6.57 -3.99
N VAL A 4 2.32 5.59 -3.11
CA VAL A 4 1.14 4.77 -2.82
C VAL A 4 0.71 5.04 -1.39
N VAL A 5 -0.56 5.35 -1.18
CA VAL A 5 -1.16 5.56 0.14
C VAL A 5 -2.25 4.52 0.31
N ILE A 6 -2.17 3.72 1.37
CA ILE A 6 -3.14 2.68 1.70
C ILE A 6 -3.67 2.96 3.10
N ASP A 7 -4.98 3.15 3.23
CA ASP A 7 -5.69 3.11 4.51
C ASP A 7 -6.33 1.74 4.65
N VAL A 8 -6.02 1.04 5.75
CA VAL A 8 -6.47 -0.34 5.99
C VAL A 8 -6.73 -0.56 7.48
N ASP A 9 -7.59 -1.52 7.81
CA ASP A 9 -7.77 -1.97 9.20
C ASP A 9 -6.46 -2.56 9.74
N GLU A 10 -6.15 -2.29 11.01
CA GLU A 10 -4.88 -2.65 11.65
C GLU A 10 -4.60 -4.16 11.58
N GLU A 11 -5.65 -5.00 11.66
CA GLU A 11 -5.56 -6.46 11.54
C GLU A 11 -5.03 -6.95 10.18
N HIS A 12 -5.19 -6.14 9.11
CA HIS A 12 -4.73 -6.49 7.77
C HIS A 12 -3.43 -5.76 7.39
N SER A 13 -2.91 -4.87 8.25
CA SER A 13 -1.73 -4.07 7.94
C SER A 13 -0.48 -4.93 7.64
N GLY A 14 -0.29 -6.03 8.36
CA GLY A 14 0.86 -6.92 8.18
C GLY A 14 0.94 -7.54 6.79
N ILE A 15 -0.16 -8.09 6.27
CA ILE A 15 -0.20 -8.70 4.93
C ILE A 15 0.01 -7.66 3.82
N VAL A 16 -0.52 -6.45 4.01
CA VAL A 16 -0.33 -5.32 3.09
C VAL A 16 1.15 -4.92 3.02
N VAL A 17 1.81 -4.76 4.18
CA VAL A 17 3.25 -4.44 4.25
C VAL A 17 4.08 -5.52 3.55
N GLN A 18 3.83 -6.79 3.85
CA GLN A 18 4.56 -7.91 3.24
C GLN A 18 4.47 -7.90 1.71
N LYS A 19 3.25 -7.84 1.15
CA LYS A 19 3.06 -7.84 -0.30
C LYS A 19 3.65 -6.62 -0.99
N MET A 20 3.62 -5.46 -0.33
CA MET A 20 4.26 -4.26 -0.85
C MET A 20 5.80 -4.43 -0.88
N SER A 21 6.40 -5.02 0.15
CA SER A 21 7.83 -5.35 0.17
C SER A 21 8.23 -6.34 -0.93
N GLU A 22 7.44 -7.40 -1.15
CA GLU A 22 7.65 -8.36 -2.26
C GLU A 22 7.64 -7.67 -3.64
N ARG A 23 6.86 -6.60 -3.76
CA ARG A 23 6.74 -5.75 -4.96
C ARG A 23 7.80 -4.67 -5.07
N LYS A 24 8.86 -4.75 -4.26
CA LYS A 24 9.97 -3.78 -4.22
C LYS A 24 9.49 -2.37 -3.86
N ALA A 25 8.40 -2.27 -3.09
CA ALA A 25 7.98 -1.00 -2.54
C ALA A 25 8.72 -0.72 -1.22
N GLU A 26 9.14 0.53 -1.04
CA GLU A 26 9.79 1.02 0.17
C GLU A 26 8.76 1.75 1.03
N MET A 27 8.65 1.38 2.30
CA MET A 27 7.72 2.03 3.23
C MET A 27 8.31 3.38 3.68
N ALA A 28 7.55 4.45 3.48
CA ALA A 28 7.93 5.81 3.83
C ALA A 28 7.26 6.28 5.13
N GLU A 29 6.04 5.81 5.42
CA GLU A 29 5.28 6.22 6.60
C GLU A 29 4.33 5.11 7.03
N LEU A 30 4.20 4.93 8.35
CA LEU A 30 3.14 4.18 9.00
C LEU A 30 2.59 5.05 10.11
N ARG A 31 1.28 5.33 10.09
CA ARG A 31 0.64 6.07 11.18
C ARG A 31 -0.80 5.63 11.41
N PRO A 32 -1.34 5.78 12.62
CA PRO A 32 -2.78 5.64 12.86
C PRO A 32 -3.58 6.62 11.98
N SER A 33 -4.72 6.18 11.44
CA SER A 33 -5.67 7.04 10.70
C SER A 33 -7.08 7.11 11.33
N GLY A 34 -7.23 6.54 12.53
CA GLY A 34 -8.46 6.55 13.32
C GLY A 34 -9.30 5.27 13.12
N GLY A 35 -10.17 4.96 14.09
CA GLY A 35 -11.11 3.83 13.99
C GLY A 35 -10.46 2.47 13.76
N ASN A 36 -9.38 2.13 14.48
CA ASN A 36 -8.57 0.91 14.29
C ASN A 36 -7.97 0.74 12.89
N ARG A 37 -7.75 1.85 12.19
CA ARG A 37 -7.10 1.86 10.88
C ARG A 37 -5.71 2.48 10.96
N VAL A 38 -4.87 2.00 10.06
CA VAL A 38 -3.54 2.53 9.82
C VAL A 38 -3.43 3.04 8.39
N ARG A 39 -2.71 4.13 8.23
CA ARG A 39 -2.25 4.65 6.94
C ARG A 39 -0.82 4.20 6.71
N LEU A 40 -0.61 3.54 5.58
CA LEU A 40 0.68 3.12 5.07
C LEU A 40 1.01 3.95 3.83
N VAL A 41 2.22 4.50 3.77
CA VAL A 41 2.73 5.21 2.60
C VAL A 41 3.95 4.48 2.07
N PHE A 42 3.97 4.22 0.77
CA PHE A 42 5.06 3.56 0.08
C PHE A 42 5.53 4.32 -1.14
N PHE A 43 6.78 4.11 -1.53
CA PHE A 43 7.29 4.36 -2.86
C PHE A 43 7.46 3.04 -3.58
N ALA A 44 6.78 2.86 -4.71
CA ALA A 44 6.77 1.60 -5.45
C ALA A 44 7.12 1.81 -6.93
N PRO A 45 7.80 0.85 -7.59
CA PRO A 45 7.93 0.87 -9.04
C PRO A 45 6.56 0.65 -9.69
N THR A 46 6.26 1.38 -10.78
CA THR A 46 4.95 1.29 -11.46
C THR A 46 4.61 -0.14 -11.88
N ARG A 47 5.62 -0.93 -12.31
CA ARG A 47 5.45 -2.34 -12.69
C ARG A 47 5.09 -3.23 -11.50
N GLY A 48 5.63 -2.94 -10.30
CA GLY A 48 5.34 -3.72 -9.08
C GLY A 48 3.87 -3.63 -8.63
N LEU A 49 3.15 -2.59 -9.06
CA LEU A 49 1.76 -2.35 -8.70
C LEU A 49 0.73 -3.00 -9.64
N ILE A 50 1.16 -3.66 -10.73
CA ILE A 50 0.26 -4.34 -11.65
C ILE A 50 -0.44 -5.49 -10.90
N GLY A 51 -1.78 -5.51 -10.97
CA GLY A 51 -2.62 -6.51 -10.31
C GLY A 51 -2.81 -6.31 -8.79
N TYR A 52 -2.00 -5.49 -8.13
CA TYR A 52 -2.00 -5.39 -6.68
C TYR A 52 -3.32 -4.86 -6.10
N GLN A 53 -4.02 -3.97 -6.81
CA GLN A 53 -5.30 -3.44 -6.31
C GLN A 53 -6.34 -4.55 -6.09
N SER A 54 -6.42 -5.53 -6.98
CA SER A 54 -7.34 -6.66 -6.83
C SER A 54 -6.94 -7.57 -5.68
N GLU A 55 -5.64 -7.83 -5.52
CA GLU A 55 -5.13 -8.62 -4.39
C GLU A 55 -5.37 -7.93 -3.05
N LEU A 56 -5.11 -6.61 -2.98
CA LEU A 56 -5.34 -5.80 -1.80
C LEU A 56 -6.80 -5.89 -1.34
N LEU A 57 -7.76 -5.78 -2.26
CA LEU A 57 -9.18 -5.91 -1.94
C LEU A 57 -9.51 -7.31 -1.41
N THR A 58 -8.91 -8.36 -1.98
CA THR A 58 -9.10 -9.73 -1.48
C THR A 58 -8.54 -9.92 -0.08
N ASP A 59 -7.29 -9.50 0.16
CA ASP A 59 -6.60 -9.68 1.44
C ASP A 59 -7.29 -8.90 2.58
N THR A 60 -7.92 -7.78 2.24
CA THR A 60 -8.54 -6.85 3.19
C THR A 60 -10.06 -6.94 3.20
N ARG A 61 -10.64 -7.96 2.54
CA ARG A 61 -12.10 -8.16 2.44
C ARG A 61 -12.85 -6.91 1.93
N GLY A 62 -12.19 -6.15 1.06
CA GLY A 62 -12.70 -4.92 0.44
C GLY A 62 -12.63 -3.68 1.32
N THR A 63 -12.07 -3.74 2.53
CA THR A 63 -12.06 -2.57 3.44
C THR A 63 -10.93 -1.60 3.19
N ALA A 64 -9.87 -2.00 2.46
CA ALA A 64 -8.75 -1.11 2.18
C ALA A 64 -9.08 -0.06 1.10
N ILE A 65 -8.51 1.14 1.29
CA ILE A 65 -8.57 2.23 0.34
C ILE A 65 -7.15 2.51 -0.15
N MET A 66 -6.92 2.43 -1.46
CA MET A 66 -5.62 2.66 -2.07
C MET A 66 -5.67 3.85 -3.03
N ASN A 67 -4.74 4.77 -2.86
CA ASN A 67 -4.48 5.86 -3.78
C ASN A 67 -3.04 5.78 -4.28
N ARG A 68 -2.81 6.10 -5.56
CA ARG A 68 -1.47 6.17 -6.14
C ARG A 68 -1.31 7.46 -6.94
N LEU A 69 -0.16 8.10 -6.75
CA LEU A 69 0.21 9.34 -7.40
C LEU A 69 1.61 9.17 -7.99
N PHE A 70 1.85 9.75 -9.17
CA PHE A 70 3.19 9.80 -9.73
C PHE A 70 4.12 10.52 -8.73
N HIS A 71 5.30 9.96 -8.47
CA HIS A 71 6.28 10.56 -7.58
C HIS A 71 7.49 11.09 -8.35
N ASP A 72 8.20 10.19 -9.03
CA ASP A 72 9.40 10.55 -9.81
C ASP A 72 9.77 9.44 -10.80
N TYR A 73 10.74 9.66 -11.68
CA TYR A 73 11.41 8.61 -12.45
C TYR A 73 12.71 8.19 -11.75
N GLN A 74 12.89 6.90 -11.51
CA GLN A 74 14.16 6.36 -11.00
C GLN A 74 14.77 5.42 -12.06
N PRO A 75 16.11 5.40 -12.23
CA PRO A 75 16.79 4.53 -13.18
C PRO A 75 16.52 3.03 -12.97
#